data_AF-A0A644ULI2-F1
#
_entry.id   AF-A0A644ULI2-F1
#
_cell.length_a   1.000
_cell.length_b   1.000
_cell.length_c   1.000
_cell.angle_alpha   90.00
_cell.angle_beta   90.00
_cell.angle_gamma   90.00
#
_symmetry.space_group_name_H-M   'P 1'
#
loop_
_entity.id
_entity.type
_entity.pdbx_description
1 polymer ?
#
loop_
_entity_poly.entity_id
_entity_poly.type
_entity_poly.pdbx_seq_one_letter_code
_entity_poly.pdbx_strand_id
1 'polypeptide(L)'
;MKNRKVIKSLKIGFLIFIILFSIYLLYVLIGIYLNGMVNLTYEVYSLEDLKYVVSYSKILIIYVILVIAILIYNLISYFRKNR
;
A
#
# COMPACT_ATOMS: atom_id res chain seq x y z
N MET A 1 26.70 23.73 2.73
CA MET A 1 26.71 22.30 2.31
C MET A 1 26.00 21.35 3.28
N LYS A 2 26.11 21.51 4.60
CA LYS A 2 25.51 20.61 5.62
C LYS A 2 23.98 20.43 5.48
N ASN A 3 23.23 21.52 5.27
CA ASN A 3 21.77 21.48 5.13
C ASN A 3 21.27 20.67 3.91
N ARG A 4 22.01 20.66 2.78
CA ARG A 4 21.60 19.91 1.58
C ARG A 4 21.68 18.40 1.79
N LYS A 5 22.64 17.90 2.57
CA LYS A 5 22.75 16.48 2.92
C LYS A 5 21.61 16.06 3.85
N VAL A 6 21.31 16.87 4.87
CA VAL A 6 20.20 16.63 5.81
C VAL A 6 18.85 16.56 5.09
N ILE A 7 18.57 17.50 4.18
CA ILE A 7 17.34 17.51 3.39
C ILE A 7 17.23 16.27 2.50
N LYS A 8 18.33 15.82 1.89
CA LYS A 8 18.35 14.57 1.10
C LYS A 8 18.02 13.35 1.97
N SER A 9 18.65 13.22 3.13
CA SER A 9 18.40 12.10 4.05
C SER A 9 16.95 12.06 4.55
N LEU A 10 16.38 13.22 4.91
CA LEU A 10 14.97 13.34 5.29
C LEU A 10 14.02 12.87 4.18
N LYS A 11 14.28 13.27 2.93
CA LYS A 11 13.46 12.84 1.78
C LYS A 11 13.48 11.32 1.57
N ILE A 12 14.65 10.69 1.71
CA ILE A 12 14.78 9.23 1.59
C ILE A 12 14.05 8.54 2.75
N GLY A 13 14.26 9.01 3.99
CA GLY A 13 13.59 8.46 5.17
C GLY A 13 12.06 8.53 5.03
N PHE A 14 11.54 9.66 4.56
CA PHE A 14 10.12 9.83 4.29
C PHE A 14 9.61 8.90 3.18
N LEU A 15 10.37 8.72 2.10
CA LEU A 15 10.03 7.78 1.04
C LEU A 15 9.95 6.32 1.54
N ILE A 16 10.93 5.90 2.35
CA ILE A 16 10.93 4.57 2.98
C ILE A 16 9.73 4.41 3.91
N PHE A 17 9.43 5.43 4.71
CA PHE A 17 8.27 5.42 5.59
C PHE A 17 6.96 5.25 4.80
N ILE A 18 6.77 5.98 3.71
CA ILE A 18 5.58 5.84 2.86
C ILE A 18 5.49 4.42 2.29
N ILE A 19 6.60 3.85 1.81
CA ILE A 19 6.62 2.47 1.29
C ILE A 19 6.15 1.48 2.37
N LEU A 20 6.69 1.58 3.59
CA LEU A 20 6.30 0.72 4.71
C LEU A 20 4.82 0.90 5.07
N PHE A 21 4.35 2.14 5.10
CA PHE A 21 2.94 2.45 5.35
C PHE A 21 2.02 1.87 4.26
N SER A 22 2.40 1.97 2.98
CA SER A 22 1.65 1.35 1.87
C SER A 22 1.61 -0.17 1.98
N ILE A 23 2.71 -0.82 2.38
CA ILE A 23 2.75 -2.27 2.63
C ILE A 23 1.80 -2.64 3.78
N TYR A 24 1.78 -1.86 4.86
CA TYR A 24 0.84 -2.06 5.97
C TYR A 24 -0.62 -1.92 5.51
N LEU A 25 -0.93 -0.89 4.70
CA LEU A 25 -2.25 -0.71 4.10
C LEU A 25 -2.67 -1.90 3.24
N LEU A 26 -1.73 -2.44 2.44
CA LEU A 26 -1.97 -3.64 1.64
C LEU A 26 -2.33 -4.84 2.52
N TYR A 27 -1.61 -5.05 3.62
CA TYR A 27 -1.92 -6.10 4.60
C TYR A 27 -3.34 -5.96 5.17
N VAL A 28 -3.73 -4.76 5.60
CA VAL A 28 -5.08 -4.50 6.12
C VAL A 28 -6.16 -4.78 5.07
N LEU A 29 -5.95 -4.33 3.82
CA LEU A 29 -6.89 -4.55 2.73
C LEU A 29 -7.06 -6.04 2.38
N ILE A 30 -5.97 -6.82 2.41
CA ILE A 30 -6.02 -8.27 2.24
C ILE A 30 -6.83 -8.91 3.39
N GLY A 31 -6.65 -8.44 4.63
CA GLY A 31 -7.44 -8.90 5.77
C GLY A 31 -8.94 -8.63 5.60
N ILE A 32 -9.30 -7.42 5.17
CA ILE A 32 -10.70 -7.05 4.85
C ILE A 32 -11.26 -7.96 3.76
N TYR A 33 -10.50 -8.18 2.68
CA TYR A 33 -10.92 -9.03 1.57
C TYR A 33 -11.18 -10.47 2.03
N LEU A 34 -10.25 -11.08 2.76
CA LEU A 34 -10.38 -12.46 3.25
C LEU A 34 -11.54 -12.59 4.24
N ASN A 35 -11.70 -11.64 5.15
CA ASN A 35 -12.83 -11.63 6.10
C ASN A 35 -14.17 -11.48 5.35
N GLY A 36 -14.24 -10.60 4.36
CA GLY A 36 -15.42 -10.46 3.50
C GLY A 36 -15.77 -11.76 2.75
N MET A 37 -14.78 -12.46 2.22
CA MET A 37 -14.96 -13.76 1.55
C MET A 37 -15.48 -14.85 2.51
N VAL A 38 -14.96 -14.91 3.73
CA VAL A 38 -15.41 -15.83 4.77
C VAL A 38 -16.88 -15.54 5.11
N ASN A 39 -17.22 -14.28 5.37
CA ASN A 39 -18.58 -13.90 5.73
C ASN A 39 -19.60 -14.12 4.60
N LEU A 40 -19.19 -13.99 3.33
CA LEU A 40 -20.01 -14.38 2.17
C LEU A 40 -20.26 -15.88 2.12
N THR A 41 -19.26 -16.69 2.52
CA THR A 41 -19.34 -18.15 2.47
C THR A 41 -20.28 -18.70 3.54
N TYR A 42 -20.32 -18.06 4.72
CA TYR A 42 -21.12 -18.49 5.86
C TYR A 42 -22.42 -17.68 6.06
N GLU A 43 -22.75 -16.79 5.12
CA GLU A 43 -23.98 -15.95 5.13
C GLU A 43 -24.23 -15.20 6.46
N VAL A 44 -23.15 -14.78 7.13
CA VAL A 44 -23.23 -14.16 8.49
C VAL A 44 -23.80 -12.75 8.43
N TYR A 45 -23.66 -12.05 7.31
CA TYR A 45 -24.19 -10.70 7.09
C TYR A 45 -24.91 -10.60 5.74
N SER A 46 -25.58 -9.46 5.52
CA SER A 46 -26.19 -9.07 4.24
C SER A 46 -25.24 -9.34 3.05
N LEU A 47 -25.68 -10.23 2.16
CA LEU A 47 -24.91 -10.63 0.97
C LEU A 47 -24.65 -9.45 0.01
N GLU A 48 -25.57 -8.49 -0.06
CA GLU A 48 -25.42 -7.31 -0.91
C GLU A 48 -24.28 -6.41 -0.40
N ASP A 49 -24.27 -6.09 0.89
CA ASP A 49 -23.25 -5.23 1.49
C ASP A 49 -21.85 -5.86 1.43
N LEU A 50 -21.75 -7.16 1.70
CA LEU A 50 -20.49 -7.90 1.64
C LEU A 50 -19.92 -7.99 0.22
N LYS A 51 -20.76 -8.13 -0.81
CA LYS A 51 -20.30 -8.12 -2.21
C LYS A 51 -19.60 -6.81 -2.56
N TYR A 52 -20.12 -5.68 -2.10
CA TYR A 52 -19.48 -4.38 -2.31
C TYR A 52 -18.13 -4.30 -1.58
N VAL A 53 -18.07 -4.70 -0.31
CA VAL A 53 -16.82 -4.70 0.48
C VAL A 53 -15.74 -5.56 -0.20
N VAL A 54 -16.09 -6.75 -0.67
CA VAL A 54 -15.16 -7.65 -1.38
C VAL A 54 -14.74 -7.07 -2.74
N SER A 55 -15.65 -6.46 -3.48
CA SER A 55 -15.33 -5.83 -4.77
C SER A 55 -14.40 -4.63 -4.60
N TYR A 56 -14.72 -3.70 -3.70
CA TYR A 56 -13.91 -2.51 -3.46
C TYR A 56 -12.54 -2.85 -2.87
N SER A 57 -12.45 -3.81 -1.96
CA SER A 57 -11.16 -4.24 -1.41
C SER A 57 -10.23 -4.80 -2.48
N LYS A 58 -10.72 -5.58 -3.46
CA LYS A 58 -9.90 -6.02 -4.62
C LYS A 58 -9.32 -4.85 -5.40
N ILE A 59 -10.15 -3.84 -5.72
CA ILE A 59 -9.72 -2.66 -6.48
C ILE A 59 -8.66 -1.88 -5.71
N LEU A 60 -8.87 -1.67 -4.40
CA LEU A 60 -7.92 -0.98 -3.53
C LEU A 60 -6.60 -1.74 -3.40
N ILE A 61 -6.62 -3.08 -3.32
CA ILE A 61 -5.41 -3.91 -3.32
C ILE A 61 -4.58 -3.66 -4.57
N ILE A 62 -5.20 -3.72 -5.75
CA ILE A 62 -4.51 -3.48 -7.03
C ILE A 62 -3.90 -2.07 -7.06
N TYR A 63 -4.67 -1.07 -6.63
CA TYR A 63 -4.20 0.31 -6.56
C TYR A 63 -2.98 0.47 -5.64
N VAL A 64 -3.03 -0.11 -4.44
CA VAL A 64 -1.92 -0.02 -3.47
C VAL A 64 -0.67 -0.72 -4.00
N ILE A 65 -0.81 -1.85 -4.69
CA ILE A 65 0.32 -2.53 -5.35
C ILE A 65 0.97 -1.62 -6.40
N LEU A 66 0.18 -0.94 -7.22
CA LEU A 66 0.72 0.01 -8.22
C LEU A 66 1.46 1.17 -7.55
N VAL A 67 0.90 1.73 -6.46
CA VAL A 67 1.56 2.79 -5.69
C VAL A 67 2.90 2.31 -5.13
N ILE A 68 2.95 1.12 -4.52
CA ILE A 68 4.19 0.53 -4.01
C ILE A 68 5.22 0.37 -5.13
N ALA A 69 4.82 -0.14 -6.30
CA ALA A 69 5.71 -0.31 -7.45
C ALA A 69 6.34 1.02 -7.89
N ILE A 70 5.54 2.09 -7.98
CA ILE A 70 6.02 3.44 -8.33
C ILE A 70 6.99 3.97 -7.27
N LEU A 71 6.67 3.79 -5.98
CA LEU A 71 7.53 4.25 -4.89
C LEU A 71 8.89 3.52 -4.87
N ILE A 72 8.88 2.20 -5.09
CA ILE A 72 10.09 1.39 -5.21
C ILE A 72 10.92 1.84 -6.42
N TYR A 73 10.28 2.05 -7.58
CA TYR A 73 10.95 2.57 -8.77
C TYR A 73 11.63 3.92 -8.49
N ASN A 74 10.92 4.84 -7.83
CA ASN A 74 11.47 6.15 -7.45
C ASN A 74 12.66 6.02 -6.48
N LEU A 75 12.58 5.11 -5.52
CA LEU A 75 13.67 4.84 -4.58
C LEU A 75 14.92 4.30 -5.31
N ILE A 76 14.74 3.35 -6.22
CA ILE A 76 15.83 2.77 -7.03
C ILE A 76 16.45 3.85 -7.93
N SER A 77 15.62 4.63 -8.62
CA SER A 77 16.07 5.73 -9.49
C SER A 77 16.89 6.77 -8.71
N TYR A 78 16.43 7.11 -7.50
CA TYR A 78 17.16 8.00 -6.60
C TYR A 78 18.57 7.46 -6.29
N PHE A 79 18.70 6.20 -5.90
CA PHE A 79 20.01 5.61 -5.61
C PHE A 79 20.90 5.50 -6.84
N ARG A 80 20.33 5.21 -8.03
CA ARG A 80 21.09 5.16 -9.28
C ARG A 80 21.68 6.53 -9.66
N LYS A 81 20.94 7.62 -9.46
CA LYS A 81 21.40 8.98 -9.78
C LYS A 81 22.44 9.52 -8.79
N ASN A 82 22.58 8.90 -7.63
CA ASN A 82 23.38 9.38 -6.51
C ASN A 82 24.59 8.46 -6.21
N ARG A 83 24.80 7.42 -7.03
CA ARG A 83 26.05 6.67 -7.20
C ARG A 83 26.96 7.43 -8.16
#